data_AF-A0A6C0ILI7-F1
#
_entry.id   AF-A0A6C0ILI7-F1
#
_cell.length_a   1.000
_cell.length_b   1.000
_cell.length_c   1.000
_cell.angle_alpha   90.00
_cell.angle_beta   90.00
_cell.angle_gamma   90.00
#
_symmetry.space_group_name_H-M   'P 1'
#
loop_
_entity.id
_entity.type
_entity.pdbx_description
1 polymer ?
#
loop_
_entity_poly.entity_id
_entity_poly.type
_entity_poly.pdbx_seq_one_letter_code
_entity_poly.pdbx_strand_id
1 'polypeptide(L)'
;MEIPNETEMKYNCEVCNYKCIYPAHWKQHIESEKHKNNGKRKTRSDKVLEPKCKYCEYKTNNLTCMKVHCLTQHSNKEERKKEFKYYCDKCDFGTYAEILFTRHCETKKHNDIIMPYQL
;
A
#
# COMPACT_ATOMS: atom_id res chain seq x y z
N MET A 1 2.51 29.08 -34.65
CA MET A 1 2.64 30.03 -33.53
C MET A 1 1.77 29.49 -32.40
N GLU A 2 2.39 29.37 -31.23
CA GLU A 2 1.82 29.25 -29.87
C GLU A 2 1.06 27.98 -29.47
N ILE A 3 1.71 27.17 -28.63
CA ILE A 3 1.07 26.28 -27.63
C ILE A 3 0.98 27.13 -26.35
N PRO A 4 -0.21 27.25 -25.73
CA PRO A 4 -0.33 26.72 -24.37
C PRO A 4 -1.72 26.10 -24.11
N ASN A 5 -1.77 24.77 -24.00
CA ASN A 5 -2.87 24.12 -23.26
C ASN A 5 -2.51 24.13 -21.76
N GLU A 6 -2.43 25.32 -21.16
CA GLU A 6 -2.38 25.45 -19.71
C GLU A 6 -3.81 25.38 -19.19
N THR A 7 -4.18 24.22 -18.65
CA THR A 7 -5.47 24.08 -17.98
C THR A 7 -5.44 24.93 -16.71
N GLU A 8 -5.97 26.15 -16.79
CA GLU A 8 -5.96 27.09 -15.68
C GLU A 8 -6.67 26.51 -14.45
N MET A 9 -5.93 26.36 -13.36
CA MET A 9 -6.42 25.85 -12.09
C MET A 9 -7.37 26.87 -11.44
N LYS A 10 -8.67 26.73 -11.73
CA LYS A 10 -9.73 27.65 -11.28
C LYS A 10 -9.93 27.68 -9.76
N TYR A 11 -9.69 26.56 -9.08
CA TYR A 11 -9.92 26.43 -7.65
C TYR A 11 -8.64 26.08 -6.92
N ASN A 12 -8.27 26.89 -5.95
CA ASN A 12 -7.03 26.77 -5.20
C ASN A 12 -7.31 26.90 -3.69
N CYS A 13 -7.01 25.85 -2.93
CA CYS A 13 -7.13 25.86 -1.49
C CYS A 13 -5.79 26.20 -0.85
N GLU A 14 -5.70 27.34 -0.18
CA GLU A 14 -4.49 27.75 0.55
C GLU A 14 -4.22 26.86 1.77
N VAL A 15 -5.27 26.40 2.44
CA VAL A 15 -5.19 25.52 3.64
C VAL A 15 -4.56 24.16 3.35
N CYS A 16 -4.89 23.55 2.20
CA CYS A 16 -4.52 22.18 1.85
C CYS A 16 -3.54 22.10 0.67
N ASN A 17 -3.21 23.23 0.05
CA ASN A 17 -2.58 23.34 -1.26
C ASN A 17 -3.23 22.45 -2.34
N TYR A 18 -4.54 22.21 -2.23
CA TYR A 18 -5.30 21.42 -3.20
C TYR A 18 -5.73 22.30 -4.36
N LYS A 19 -5.51 21.83 -5.58
CA LYS A 19 -5.83 22.57 -6.81
C LYS A 19 -6.67 21.71 -7.73
N CYS A 20 -7.72 22.29 -8.31
CA CYS A 20 -8.54 21.61 -9.30
C CYS A 20 -9.23 22.60 -10.24
N ILE A 21 -9.72 22.08 -11.35
CA ILE A 21 -10.42 22.85 -12.39
C ILE A 21 -11.94 22.66 -12.32
N TYR A 22 -12.40 21.61 -11.63
CA TYR A 22 -13.80 21.20 -11.61
C TYR A 22 -14.52 21.67 -10.33
N PRO A 23 -15.66 22.37 -10.44
CA PRO A 23 -16.41 22.85 -9.29
C PRO A 23 -16.93 21.74 -8.39
N ALA A 24 -17.32 20.58 -8.96
CA ALA A 24 -17.79 19.44 -8.18
C ALA A 24 -16.69 18.88 -7.26
N HIS A 25 -15.45 18.78 -7.76
CA HIS A 25 -14.30 18.35 -6.97
C HIS A 25 -13.92 19.38 -5.92
N TRP A 26 -14.03 20.67 -6.25
CA TRP A 26 -13.81 21.74 -5.28
C TRP A 26 -14.82 21.66 -4.13
N LYS A 27 -16.10 21.47 -4.44
CA LYS A 27 -17.16 21.33 -3.44
C LYS A 27 -16.91 20.13 -2.53
N GLN A 28 -16.62 18.97 -3.11
CA GLN A 28 -16.26 17.77 -2.35
C GLN A 28 -15.00 18.00 -1.48
N HIS A 29 -14.02 18.75 -1.98
CA HIS A 29 -12.82 19.09 -1.23
C HIS A 29 -13.14 19.91 0.01
N ILE A 30 -13.86 21.03 -0.12
CA ILE A 30 -14.20 21.91 1.01
C ILE A 30 -15.12 21.22 2.03
N GLU A 31 -15.98 20.30 1.57
CA GLU A 31 -16.86 19.51 2.43
C GLU A 31 -16.14 18.36 3.15
N SER A 32 -14.95 17.97 2.66
CA SER A 32 -14.17 16.87 3.24
C SER A 32 -13.72 17.17 4.66
N GLU A 33 -13.72 16.14 5.50
CA GLU A 33 -13.23 16.25 6.88
C GLU A 33 -11.76 16.70 6.95
N LYS A 34 -10.94 16.32 5.96
CA LYS A 34 -9.55 16.75 5.87
C LYS A 34 -9.45 18.27 5.73
N HIS A 35 -10.25 18.87 4.84
CA HIS A 35 -10.26 20.32 4.65
C HIS A 35 -10.82 21.04 5.88
N LYS A 36 -11.95 20.57 6.42
CA LYS A 36 -12.55 21.10 7.66
C LYS A 36 -11.60 21.03 8.86
N ASN A 37 -10.68 20.07 8.88
CA ASN A 37 -9.62 19.95 9.87
C ASN A 37 -8.30 20.63 9.43
N ASN A 38 -8.40 21.78 8.77
CA ASN A 38 -7.26 22.60 8.36
C ASN A 38 -6.18 21.83 7.57
N GLY A 39 -6.61 20.94 6.67
CA GLY A 39 -5.74 20.08 5.86
C GLY A 39 -5.14 18.88 6.60
N LYS A 40 -5.36 18.77 7.91
CA LYS A 40 -4.84 17.68 8.75
C LYS A 40 -5.75 16.47 8.67
N ARG A 41 -5.16 15.29 8.45
CA ARG A 41 -5.89 14.03 8.57
C ARG A 41 -6.16 13.76 10.05
N LYS A 42 -7.40 13.39 10.40
CA LYS A 42 -7.70 12.87 11.74
C LYS A 42 -6.90 11.59 11.97
N THR A 43 -6.35 11.44 13.15
CA THR A 43 -5.85 10.14 13.61
C THR A 43 -7.06 9.23 13.83
N ARG A 44 -6.97 7.99 13.34
CA ARG A 44 -8.02 6.99 13.60
C ARG A 44 -7.99 6.68 15.10
N SER A 45 -9.06 7.00 15.82
CA SER A 45 -9.17 6.80 17.27
C SER A 45 -9.33 5.33 17.65
N ASP A 46 -9.88 4.51 16.75
CA ASP A 46 -10.07 3.07 16.89
C ASP A 46 -8.78 2.25 16.66
N LYS A 47 -7.77 2.87 16.03
CA LYS A 47 -6.55 2.16 15.65
C LYS A 47 -5.53 2.17 16.79
N VAL A 48 -5.74 1.31 17.79
CA VAL A 48 -4.70 0.96 18.76
C VAL A 48 -3.69 0.07 18.06
N LEU A 49 -2.57 0.66 17.63
CA LEU A 49 -1.46 -0.06 17.04
C LEU A 49 -0.28 0.00 17.99
N GLU A 50 0.24 -1.16 18.39
CA GLU A 50 1.55 -1.25 19.02
C GLU A 50 2.62 -0.98 17.95
N PRO A 51 3.31 0.16 17.99
CA PRO A 51 4.19 0.57 16.90
C PRO A 51 5.52 -0.18 16.92
N LYS A 52 5.85 -0.92 17.99
CA LYS A 52 7.08 -1.68 18.15
C LYS A 52 6.77 -3.18 18.18
N CYS A 53 7.58 -3.97 17.50
CA CYS A 53 7.52 -5.43 17.60
C CYS A 53 7.81 -5.88 19.04
N LYS A 54 7.13 -6.96 19.47
CA LYS A 54 7.30 -7.52 20.82
C LYS A 54 8.60 -8.32 20.97
N TYR A 55 9.18 -8.76 19.86
CA TYR A 55 10.31 -9.69 19.84
C TYR A 55 11.63 -9.04 19.38
N CYS A 56 11.58 -7.86 18.77
CA CYS A 56 12.77 -7.15 18.30
C CYS A 56 12.58 -5.63 18.25
N GLU A 57 13.57 -4.90 17.74
CA GLU A 57 13.56 -3.44 17.68
C GLU A 57 12.78 -2.84 16.50
N TYR A 58 12.24 -3.68 15.61
CA TYR A 58 11.45 -3.23 14.46
C TYR A 58 10.24 -2.41 14.88
N LYS A 59 9.98 -1.31 14.16
CA LYS A 59 8.86 -0.41 14.42
C LYS A 59 8.09 -0.08 13.14
N THR A 60 6.78 0.01 13.22
CA THR A 60 5.93 0.44 12.11
C THR A 60 4.59 0.99 12.58
N ASN A 61 4.05 1.98 11.86
CA ASN A 61 2.71 2.53 12.10
C ASN A 61 1.62 1.85 11.23
N ASN A 62 1.96 0.72 10.61
CA ASN A 62 1.06 -0.09 9.79
C ASN A 62 0.89 -1.50 10.39
N LEU A 63 -0.36 -1.84 10.74
CA LEU A 63 -0.73 -3.14 11.32
C LEU A 63 -0.35 -4.30 10.40
N THR A 64 -0.60 -4.17 9.09
CA THR A 64 -0.28 -5.21 8.12
C THR A 64 1.23 -5.41 8.03
N CYS A 65 2.01 -4.32 8.03
CA CYS A 65 3.47 -4.43 8.04
C CYS A 65 3.98 -5.10 9.33
N MET A 66 3.37 -4.80 10.49
CA MET A 66 3.73 -5.46 11.75
C MET A 66 3.42 -6.96 11.70
N LYS A 67 2.24 -7.34 11.21
CA LYS A 67 1.85 -8.75 11.04
C LYS A 67 2.80 -9.50 10.10
N VAL A 68 3.08 -8.95 8.92
CA VAL A 68 4.02 -9.56 7.95
C VAL A 68 5.41 -9.71 8.58
N HIS A 69 5.89 -8.69 9.29
CA HIS A 69 7.16 -8.76 10.01
C HIS A 69 7.18 -9.89 11.04
N CYS A 70 6.19 -9.96 11.94
CA CYS A 70 6.12 -11.01 12.95
C CYS A 70 6.09 -12.40 12.32
N LEU A 71 5.25 -12.60 11.28
CA LEU A 71 5.15 -13.89 10.60
C LEU A 71 6.46 -14.29 9.92
N THR A 72 7.18 -13.35 9.31
CA THR A 72 8.40 -13.66 8.55
C THR A 72 9.65 -13.79 9.41
N GLN A 73 9.72 -13.09 10.54
CA GLN A 73 10.93 -13.03 11.38
C GLN A 73 10.81 -13.79 12.70
N HIS A 74 9.58 -14.03 13.18
CA HIS A 74 9.32 -14.53 14.53
C HIS A 74 8.32 -15.71 14.58
N SER A 75 7.81 -16.17 13.42
CA SER A 75 6.94 -17.35 13.33
C SER A 75 7.60 -18.49 12.57
N ASN A 76 7.10 -19.69 12.81
CA ASN A 76 7.57 -20.88 12.09
C ASN A 76 6.88 -21.03 10.71
N LYS A 77 7.31 -22.05 9.96
CA LYS A 77 6.82 -22.31 8.59
C LYS A 77 5.32 -22.64 8.56
N GLU A 78 4.84 -23.43 9.53
CA GLU A 78 3.44 -23.88 9.59
C GLU A 78 2.49 -22.72 9.89
N GLU A 79 2.86 -21.87 10.84
CA GLU A 79 2.13 -20.64 11.16
C GLU A 79 2.08 -19.70 9.96
N ARG A 80 3.20 -19.51 9.25
CA ARG A 80 3.21 -18.70 8.02
C ARG A 80 2.27 -19.24 6.95
N LYS A 81 2.29 -20.55 6.71
CA LYS A 81 1.42 -21.20 5.73
C LYS A 81 -0.06 -21.05 6.08
N LYS A 82 -0.39 -21.05 7.37
CA LYS A 82 -1.76 -20.88 7.87
C LYS A 82 -2.24 -19.43 7.78
N GLU A 83 -1.40 -18.48 8.16
CA GLU A 83 -1.80 -17.08 8.32
C GLU A 83 -1.75 -16.29 6.99
N PHE A 84 -0.80 -16.60 6.09
CA PHE A 84 -0.74 -15.93 4.80
C PHE A 84 -1.79 -16.48 3.83
N LYS A 85 -2.60 -15.57 3.25
CA LYS A 85 -3.59 -15.94 2.24
C LYS A 85 -2.95 -16.57 1.00
N TYR A 86 -1.78 -16.07 0.59
CA TYR A 86 -1.01 -16.64 -0.50
C TYR A 86 0.38 -17.01 0.02
N TYR A 87 0.72 -18.28 -0.07
CA TYR A 87 1.94 -18.84 0.49
C TYR A 87 2.63 -19.77 -0.52
N CYS A 88 3.95 -19.67 -0.61
CA CYS A 88 4.77 -20.50 -1.48
C CYS A 88 5.50 -21.58 -0.67
N ASP A 89 5.10 -22.83 -0.87
CA ASP A 89 5.74 -23.98 -0.20
C ASP A 89 7.22 -24.19 -0.61
N LYS A 90 7.59 -23.74 -1.82
CA LYS A 90 8.93 -23.94 -2.40
C LYS A 90 10.00 -23.08 -1.73
N CYS A 91 9.69 -21.82 -1.39
CA CYS A 91 10.67 -20.90 -0.82
C CYS A 91 10.21 -20.20 0.46
N ASP A 92 9.10 -20.64 1.05
CA ASP A 92 8.59 -20.14 2.33
C ASP A 92 8.25 -18.63 2.33
N PHE A 93 7.86 -18.14 1.16
CA PHE A 93 7.38 -16.78 0.94
C PHE A 93 5.88 -16.70 1.20
N GLY A 94 5.42 -15.68 1.92
CA GLY A 94 4.00 -15.47 2.18
C GLY A 94 3.60 -14.00 1.99
N THR A 95 2.39 -13.79 1.48
CA THR A 95 1.82 -12.45 1.26
C THR A 95 0.29 -12.48 1.35
N TYR A 96 -0.29 -11.31 1.57
CA TYR A 96 -1.75 -11.12 1.58
C TYR A 96 -2.30 -10.64 0.22
N ALA A 97 -1.42 -10.24 -0.70
CA ALA A 97 -1.79 -9.67 -1.98
C ALA A 97 -1.48 -10.64 -3.13
N GLU A 98 -2.51 -10.96 -3.91
CA GLU A 98 -2.45 -11.89 -5.04
C GLU A 98 -1.46 -11.47 -6.12
N ILE A 99 -1.48 -10.18 -6.50
CA ILE A 99 -0.58 -9.64 -7.53
C ILE A 99 0.90 -9.81 -7.14
N LEU A 100 1.22 -9.68 -5.85
CA LEU A 100 2.57 -9.88 -5.35
C LEU A 100 2.97 -11.35 -5.40
N PHE A 101 2.02 -12.25 -5.10
CA PHE A 101 2.25 -13.69 -5.16
C PHE A 101 2.43 -14.18 -6.60
N THR A 102 1.60 -13.71 -7.52
CA THR A 102 1.68 -14.05 -8.95
C THR A 102 3.04 -13.65 -9.50
N ARG A 103 3.44 -12.38 -9.31
CA ARG A 103 4.76 -11.90 -9.71
C ARG A 103 5.91 -12.66 -9.05
N HIS A 104 5.72 -13.09 -7.80
CA HIS A 104 6.68 -13.92 -7.10
C HIS A 104 6.86 -15.30 -7.77
N CYS A 105 5.78 -15.95 -8.19
CA CYS A 105 5.82 -17.21 -8.93
C CYS A 105 6.46 -17.07 -10.31
N GLU A 106 6.36 -15.90 -10.94
CA GLU A 106 7.00 -15.60 -12.23
C GLU A 106 8.51 -15.32 -12.12
N THR A 107 9.05 -15.17 -10.91
CA THR A 107 10.49 -14.94 -10.73
C THR A 107 11.31 -16.13 -11.22
N LYS A 108 12.55 -15.88 -11.69
CA LYS A 108 13.46 -16.94 -12.15
C LYS A 108 13.67 -18.09 -11.15
N LYS A 109 13.47 -17.83 -9.85
CA LYS A 109 13.57 -18.86 -8.81
C LYS A 109 12.45 -19.91 -8.89
N HIS A 110 11.30 -19.54 -9.46
CA HIS A 110 10.09 -20.38 -9.51
C HIS A 110 9.59 -20.63 -10.94
N ASN A 111 10.10 -19.88 -11.90
CA ASN A 111 9.73 -19.95 -13.30
C ASN A 111 10.86 -20.65 -14.09
N ASP A 112 10.97 -21.97 -13.92
CA ASP A 112 11.74 -22.84 -14.81
C ASP A 112 10.93 -23.05 -16.10
N ILE A 113 10.80 -21.99 -16.91
CA ILE A 113 10.42 -22.16 -18.30
C ILE A 113 11.73 -22.41 -19.06
N ILE A 114 12.05 -23.70 -19.23
CA ILE A 114 12.73 -24.12 -20.47
C ILE A 114 11.77 -23.68 -21.57
N MET A 115 12.11 -22.63 -22.31
CA MET A 115 11.42 -22.28 -23.55
C MET A 115 11.75 -23.39 -24.57
N PRO A 116 10.83 -24.32 -24.95
CA PRO A 116 11.01 -24.99 -26.21
C PRO A 116 10.69 -23.95 -27.29
N TYR A 117 11.71 -23.69 -28.11
CA TYR A 117 11.67 -22.98 -29.38
C TYR A 117 10.27 -22.76 -29.98
N GLN A 118 9.94 -21.50 -30.24
CA GLN A 118 8.87 -21.16 -31.18
C GLN A 118 9.49 -21.15 -32.59
N LEU A 119 9.02 -22.10 -33.41
CA LEU A 119 9.29 -22.25 -34.85
C LEU A 119 8.77 -21.04 -35.66
#